data_AF-A0A8T5HSS8-F1
#
_entry.id   AF-A0A8T5HSS8-F1
#
_cell.length_a   1.000
_cell.length_b   1.000
_cell.length_c   1.000
_cell.angle_alpha   90.00
_cell.angle_beta   90.00
_cell.angle_gamma   90.00
#
_symmetry.space_group_name_H-M   'P 1'
#
loop_
_entity.id
_entity.type
_entity.pdbx_description
1 polymer ?
#
loop_
_entity_poly.entity_id
_entity_poly.type
_entity_poly.pdbx_seq_one_letter_code
_entity_poly.pdbx_strand_id
1 'polypeptide(L)'
;MEYKAYSFDLDDNLLKLPTLIYLENKDKEQVKLSTLEFEKIRPNLKKLNLKITTESFKDFCEDSQFLIDINKATKAGSWGNLVNCIVHHASIFAIITARGHSPEAIKKGIKLTIEKYIPKSQLKKFSETFSMKYNLQLEDKSREEILDIYLDLCKFYPVNNKNIKEKLKAEDVGELKSLAFEDFQNYITKYVKEKFGEETKVKIGFSDDSIFHLNKMVNNILKKHGLFFYQTNDEGKNNFI
;
A
#
# COMPACT_ATOMS: atom_id res chain seq x y z
N MET A 1 27.35 -3.06 1.45
CA MET A 1 26.30 -3.73 0.63
C MET A 1 25.08 -2.83 0.54
N GLU A 2 24.24 -2.93 -0.50
CA GLU A 2 22.97 -2.17 -0.60
C GLU A 2 21.78 -3.13 -0.60
N TYR A 3 20.78 -2.85 0.24
CA TYR A 3 19.51 -3.56 0.29
C TYR A 3 18.38 -2.64 -0.18
N LYS A 4 17.60 -3.07 -1.17
CA LYS A 4 16.43 -2.35 -1.65
C LYS A 4 15.16 -2.95 -1.05
N ALA A 5 14.29 -2.09 -0.52
CA ALA A 5 12.94 -2.41 -0.06
C ALA A 5 11.94 -1.51 -0.77
N TYR A 6 10.67 -1.89 -0.74
CA TYR A 6 9.62 -1.20 -1.50
C TYR A 6 8.35 -1.07 -0.67
N SER A 7 7.57 -0.05 -0.95
CA SER A 7 6.22 0.09 -0.45
C SER A 7 5.30 0.47 -1.60
N PHE A 8 4.12 -0.13 -1.61
CA PHE A 8 3.15 0.02 -2.68
C PHE A 8 1.78 0.33 -2.10
N ASP A 9 1.05 1.25 -2.72
CA ASP A 9 -0.40 1.30 -2.60
C ASP A 9 -1.04 0.12 -3.36
N LEU A 10 -2.27 -0.25 -3.00
CA LEU A 10 -2.98 -1.35 -3.64
C LEU A 10 -3.88 -0.89 -4.79
N ASP A 11 -4.75 0.08 -4.53
CA ASP A 11 -5.88 0.47 -5.38
C ASP A 11 -5.39 1.40 -6.49
N ASP A 12 -5.66 1.05 -7.74
CA ASP A 12 -5.20 1.78 -8.95
C ASP A 12 -3.66 1.92 -9.11
N ASN A 13 -2.88 1.53 -8.10
CA ASN A 13 -1.43 1.42 -8.12
C ASN A 13 -0.95 0.01 -8.52
N LEU A 14 -1.20 -1.01 -7.68
CA LEU A 14 -0.86 -2.40 -7.99
C LEU A 14 -1.99 -3.09 -8.75
N LEU A 15 -3.24 -2.84 -8.36
CA LEU A 15 -4.43 -3.50 -8.88
C LEU A 15 -5.58 -2.54 -9.10
N LYS A 16 -6.29 -2.73 -10.22
CA LYS A 16 -7.64 -2.18 -10.39
C LYS A 16 -8.64 -3.17 -9.82
N LEU A 17 -9.29 -2.77 -8.73
CA LEU A 17 -10.30 -3.57 -8.04
C LEU A 17 -11.70 -3.08 -8.43
N PRO A 18 -12.69 -3.98 -8.58
CA PRO A 18 -14.07 -3.60 -8.90
C PRO A 18 -14.86 -3.05 -7.71
N THR A 19 -14.22 -2.86 -6.54
CA THR A 19 -14.81 -2.31 -5.33
C THR A 19 -15.43 -0.94 -5.60
N LEU A 20 -16.65 -0.71 -5.09
CA LEU A 20 -17.41 0.50 -5.34
C LEU A 20 -17.47 1.41 -4.11
N ILE A 21 -17.48 2.71 -4.37
CA ILE A 21 -17.75 3.78 -3.42
C ILE A 21 -19.18 4.24 -3.63
N TYR A 22 -19.92 4.43 -2.53
CA TYR A 22 -21.34 4.80 -2.54
C TYR A 22 -21.54 6.22 -2.03
N LEU A 23 -21.82 7.17 -2.91
CA LEU A 23 -22.16 8.54 -2.51
C LEU A 23 -23.66 8.74 -2.47
N GLU A 24 -24.13 9.74 -1.72
CA GLU A 24 -25.54 10.11 -1.64
C GLU A 24 -25.79 11.41 -2.42
N ASN A 25 -26.77 11.43 -3.32
CA ASN A 25 -27.19 12.65 -4.02
C ASN A 25 -28.18 13.48 -3.17
N LYS A 26 -28.65 14.62 -3.70
CA LYS A 26 -29.63 15.49 -3.01
C LYS A 26 -30.96 14.79 -2.66
N ASP A 27 -31.33 13.76 -3.41
CA ASP A 27 -32.58 13.01 -3.30
C ASP A 27 -32.40 11.75 -2.41
N LYS A 28 -31.25 11.62 -1.76
CA LYS A 28 -30.83 10.48 -0.93
C LYS A 28 -30.61 9.16 -1.68
N GLU A 29 -30.44 9.22 -2.99
CA GLU A 29 -30.17 8.04 -3.82
C GLU A 29 -28.66 7.76 -3.86
N GLN A 30 -28.32 6.47 -3.96
CA GLN A 30 -26.93 6.02 -4.02
C GLN A 30 -26.35 6.14 -5.43
N VAL A 31 -25.25 6.89 -5.54
CA VAL A 31 -24.39 6.95 -6.72
C VAL A 31 -23.17 6.07 -6.49
N LYS A 32 -22.97 5.08 -7.36
CA LYS A 32 -21.87 4.11 -7.28
C LYS A 32 -20.72 4.56 -8.17
N LEU A 33 -19.51 4.54 -7.63
CA LEU A 33 -18.30 4.99 -8.33
C LEU A 33 -17.15 4.01 -8.10
N SER A 34 -16.31 3.82 -9.11
CA SER A 34 -14.98 3.26 -8.91
C SER A 34 -14.08 4.22 -8.13
N THR A 35 -12.96 3.73 -7.61
CA THR A 35 -11.91 4.52 -6.96
C THR A 35 -11.39 5.65 -7.86
N LEU A 36 -11.12 5.33 -9.14
CA LEU A 36 -10.65 6.28 -10.13
C LEU A 36 -11.67 7.39 -10.45
N GLU A 37 -12.96 7.04 -10.56
CA GLU A 37 -14.03 8.03 -10.75
C GLU A 37 -14.17 8.92 -9.53
N PHE A 38 -14.15 8.33 -8.34
CA PHE A 38 -14.21 9.07 -7.09
C PHE A 38 -13.07 10.07 -6.96
N GLU A 39 -11.83 9.71 -7.27
CA GLU A 39 -10.68 10.62 -7.23
C GLU A 39 -10.95 11.87 -8.07
N LYS A 40 -11.35 11.67 -9.34
CA LYS A 40 -11.61 12.77 -10.29
C LYS A 40 -12.69 13.74 -9.82
N ILE A 41 -13.75 13.23 -9.18
CA ILE A 41 -14.87 14.07 -8.75
C ILE A 41 -14.72 14.59 -7.32
N ARG A 42 -13.84 14.01 -6.49
CA ARG A 42 -13.65 14.35 -5.08
C ARG A 42 -13.48 15.85 -4.83
N PRO A 43 -12.70 16.61 -5.64
CA PRO A 43 -12.57 18.06 -5.46
C PRO A 43 -13.88 18.84 -5.67
N ASN A 44 -14.82 18.28 -6.43
CA ASN A 44 -16.04 18.94 -6.88
C ASN A 44 -17.33 18.38 -6.25
N LEU A 45 -17.25 17.50 -5.25
CA LEU A 45 -18.42 16.84 -4.64
C LEU A 45 -19.53 17.82 -4.23
N LYS A 46 -19.16 18.94 -3.61
CA LYS A 46 -20.11 20.00 -3.20
C LYS A 46 -20.86 20.59 -4.40
N LYS A 47 -20.16 20.86 -5.51
CA LYS A 47 -20.77 21.38 -6.75
C LYS A 47 -21.69 20.36 -7.42
N LEU A 48 -21.37 19.08 -7.27
CA LEU A 48 -22.15 17.96 -7.80
C LEU A 48 -23.31 17.54 -6.89
N ASN A 49 -23.50 18.18 -5.73
CA ASN A 49 -24.49 17.80 -4.72
C ASN A 49 -24.36 16.33 -4.27
N LEU A 50 -23.12 15.82 -4.21
CA LEU A 50 -22.80 14.48 -3.74
C LEU A 50 -22.21 14.54 -2.33
N LYS A 51 -22.65 13.65 -1.46
CA LYS A 51 -22.22 13.56 -0.06
C LYS A 51 -21.55 12.22 0.21
N ILE A 52 -20.45 12.30 0.96
CA ILE A 52 -19.85 11.13 1.61
C ILE A 52 -20.63 10.87 2.90
N THR A 53 -21.03 9.62 3.10
CA THR A 53 -21.72 9.14 4.30
C THR A 53 -20.87 8.09 5.00
N THR A 54 -21.34 7.59 6.15
CA THR A 54 -20.68 6.48 6.86
C THR A 54 -20.62 5.20 6.03
N GLU A 55 -21.57 5.01 5.11
CA GLU A 55 -21.68 3.83 4.24
C GLU A 55 -20.87 3.96 2.95
N SER A 56 -20.26 5.11 2.68
CA SER A 56 -19.62 5.36 1.38
C SER A 56 -18.49 4.41 1.05
N PHE A 57 -17.80 3.90 2.07
CA PHE A 57 -16.64 3.03 1.93
C PHE A 57 -16.84 1.66 2.58
N LYS A 58 -18.09 1.24 2.79
CA LYS A 58 -18.40 -0.02 3.48
C LYS A 58 -17.71 -1.25 2.85
N ASP A 59 -17.64 -1.32 1.51
CA ASP A 59 -17.00 -2.41 0.76
C ASP A 59 -15.46 -2.37 0.85
N PHE A 60 -14.87 -1.32 1.44
CA PHE A 60 -13.43 -1.19 1.67
C PHE A 60 -12.98 -1.73 3.03
N CYS A 61 -13.91 -2.32 3.80
CA CYS A 61 -13.65 -2.85 5.14
C CYS A 61 -14.09 -4.31 5.33
N GLU A 62 -14.72 -4.94 4.33
CA GLU A 62 -15.26 -6.30 4.45
C GLU A 62 -14.34 -7.35 3.80
N ASP A 63 -13.68 -8.16 4.63
CA ASP A 63 -12.62 -9.09 4.20
C ASP A 63 -13.09 -10.12 3.16
N SER A 64 -14.32 -10.66 3.29
CA SER A 64 -14.86 -11.63 2.34
C SER A 64 -15.08 -11.02 0.95
N GLN A 65 -15.74 -9.86 0.89
CA GLN A 65 -15.92 -9.10 -0.35
C GLN A 65 -14.58 -8.72 -0.99
N PHE A 66 -13.59 -8.31 -0.19
CA PHE A 66 -12.25 -8.01 -0.70
C PHE A 66 -11.61 -9.20 -1.44
N LEU A 67 -11.70 -10.42 -0.90
CA LEU A 67 -11.14 -11.60 -1.55
C LEU A 67 -11.89 -11.96 -2.85
N ILE A 68 -13.19 -11.71 -2.92
CA ILE A 68 -13.98 -11.84 -4.15
C ILE A 68 -13.48 -10.83 -5.20
N ASP A 69 -13.24 -9.59 -4.78
CA ASP A 69 -12.78 -8.53 -5.67
C ASP A 69 -11.34 -8.74 -6.15
N ILE A 70 -10.47 -9.30 -5.30
CA ILE A 70 -9.12 -9.73 -5.68
C ILE A 70 -9.15 -10.74 -6.83
N ASN A 71 -10.09 -11.70 -6.81
CA ASN A 71 -10.22 -12.66 -7.91
C ASN A 71 -10.61 -12.00 -9.23
N LYS A 72 -11.30 -10.86 -9.19
CA LYS A 72 -11.71 -10.08 -10.37
C LYS A 72 -10.73 -8.95 -10.71
N ALA A 73 -9.78 -8.65 -9.83
CA ALA A 73 -8.82 -7.57 -10.00
C ALA A 73 -8.02 -7.72 -11.29
N THR A 74 -7.55 -6.61 -11.83
CA THR A 74 -6.59 -6.59 -12.95
C THR A 74 -5.33 -5.82 -12.56
N LYS A 75 -4.21 -6.09 -13.24
CA LYS A 75 -2.93 -5.43 -12.98
C LYS A 75 -3.01 -3.92 -13.25
N ALA A 76 -2.43 -3.10 -12.39
CA ALA A 76 -2.26 -1.66 -12.60
C ALA A 76 -0.78 -1.25 -12.78
N GLY A 77 -0.49 0.04 -12.73
CA GLY A 77 0.77 0.64 -13.19
C GLY A 77 2.03 0.06 -12.53
N SER A 78 1.99 -0.19 -11.23
CA SER A 78 3.16 -0.65 -10.46
C SER A 78 3.30 -2.17 -10.37
N TRP A 79 2.41 -2.94 -11.00
CA TRP A 79 2.48 -4.41 -10.95
C TRP A 79 3.85 -4.95 -11.40
N GLY A 80 4.42 -4.40 -12.47
CA GLY A 80 5.75 -4.79 -12.95
C GLY A 80 6.86 -4.54 -11.92
N ASN A 81 6.74 -3.47 -11.14
CA ASN A 81 7.68 -3.15 -10.06
C ASN A 81 7.59 -4.16 -8.91
N LEU A 82 6.38 -4.63 -8.58
CA LEU A 82 6.17 -5.70 -7.60
C LEU A 82 6.80 -7.02 -8.10
N VAL A 83 6.58 -7.38 -9.37
CA VAL A 83 7.21 -8.57 -9.96
C VAL A 83 8.74 -8.47 -9.88
N ASN A 84 9.31 -7.32 -10.22
CA ASN A 84 10.76 -7.10 -10.11
C ASN A 84 11.26 -7.20 -8.65
N CYS A 85 10.55 -6.57 -7.71
CA CYS A 85 10.82 -6.64 -6.27
C CYS A 85 10.89 -8.09 -5.77
N ILE A 86 9.92 -8.92 -6.12
CA ILE A 86 9.81 -10.31 -5.67
C ILE A 86 10.80 -11.19 -6.43
N VAL A 87 10.68 -11.26 -7.76
CA VAL A 87 11.34 -12.29 -8.58
C VAL A 87 12.84 -12.06 -8.73
N HIS A 88 13.26 -10.79 -8.85
CA HIS A 88 14.66 -10.47 -9.16
C HIS A 88 15.47 -10.06 -7.92
N HIS A 89 14.80 -9.59 -6.88
CA HIS A 89 15.48 -9.08 -5.70
C HIS A 89 15.12 -9.80 -4.41
N ALA A 90 14.05 -10.59 -4.38
CA ALA A 90 13.46 -11.15 -3.16
C ALA A 90 13.44 -10.08 -2.04
N SER A 91 13.07 -8.86 -2.41
CA SER A 91 13.09 -7.69 -1.54
C SER A 91 11.86 -7.69 -0.66
N ILE A 92 12.04 -7.45 0.63
CA ILE A 92 10.90 -7.22 1.53
C ILE A 92 10.16 -5.95 1.08
N PHE A 93 8.84 -6.02 1.05
CA PHE A 93 7.99 -4.89 0.73
C PHE A 93 6.90 -4.65 1.79
N ALA A 94 6.28 -3.49 1.69
CA ALA A 94 5.04 -3.17 2.38
C ALA A 94 3.91 -2.89 1.39
N ILE A 95 2.68 -3.29 1.74
CA ILE A 95 1.46 -2.73 1.14
C ILE A 95 0.90 -1.69 2.10
N ILE A 96 0.78 -0.45 1.65
CA ILE A 96 0.22 0.66 2.44
C ILE A 96 -0.99 1.18 1.68
N THR A 97 -2.20 0.81 2.12
CA THR A 97 -3.45 1.09 1.39
C THR A 97 -4.45 1.80 2.29
N ALA A 98 -5.28 2.67 1.69
CA ALA A 98 -6.40 3.32 2.36
C ALA A 98 -7.57 2.36 2.72
N ARG A 99 -7.47 1.06 2.42
CA ARG A 99 -8.46 0.06 2.83
C ARG A 99 -8.50 -0.15 4.35
N GLY A 100 -9.62 -0.68 4.84
CA GLY A 100 -9.88 -0.98 6.25
C GLY A 100 -9.89 -2.47 6.62
N HIS A 101 -9.63 -3.37 5.67
CA HIS A 101 -9.53 -4.82 5.86
C HIS A 101 -8.50 -5.22 6.93
N SER A 102 -8.56 -6.46 7.40
CA SER A 102 -7.48 -7.00 8.25
C SER A 102 -6.14 -7.08 7.48
N PRO A 103 -4.99 -6.88 8.15
CA PRO A 103 -3.68 -7.11 7.53
C PRO A 103 -3.55 -8.50 6.91
N GLU A 104 -4.13 -9.52 7.55
CA GLU A 104 -4.17 -10.91 7.09
C GLU A 104 -4.97 -11.06 5.79
N ALA A 105 -6.12 -10.38 5.66
CA ALA A 105 -6.88 -10.37 4.42
C ALA A 105 -6.09 -9.72 3.29
N ILE A 106 -5.42 -8.58 3.53
CA ILE A 106 -4.54 -7.95 2.54
C ILE A 106 -3.41 -8.90 2.14
N LYS A 107 -2.72 -9.53 3.09
CA LYS A 107 -1.66 -10.52 2.82
C LYS A 107 -2.17 -11.65 1.92
N LYS A 108 -3.33 -12.22 2.27
CA LYS A 108 -3.97 -13.29 1.49
C LYS A 108 -4.35 -12.83 0.08
N GLY A 109 -4.90 -11.63 -0.06
CA GLY A 109 -5.23 -11.05 -1.36
C GLY A 109 -4.01 -10.87 -2.25
N ILE A 110 -2.89 -10.38 -1.69
CA ILE A 110 -1.62 -10.26 -2.41
C ILE A 110 -1.06 -11.62 -2.81
N LYS A 111 -1.11 -12.64 -1.92
CA LYS A 111 -0.72 -14.01 -2.25
C LYS A 111 -1.47 -14.55 -3.46
N LEU A 112 -2.81 -14.47 -3.42
CA LEU A 112 -3.67 -14.92 -4.53
C LEU A 112 -3.35 -14.19 -5.84
N THR A 113 -3.07 -12.89 -5.75
CA THR A 113 -2.73 -12.07 -6.90
C THR A 113 -1.36 -12.46 -7.49
N ILE A 114 -0.36 -12.72 -6.64
CA ILE A 114 0.95 -13.23 -7.05
C ILE A 114 0.81 -14.57 -7.77
N GLU A 115 0.07 -15.52 -7.19
CA GLU A 115 -0.16 -16.85 -7.77
C GLU A 115 -0.92 -16.79 -9.09
N LYS A 116 -1.87 -15.86 -9.22
CA LYS A 116 -2.65 -15.65 -10.44
C LYS A 116 -1.83 -15.04 -11.58
N TYR A 117 -0.99 -14.04 -11.30
CA TYR A 117 -0.37 -13.21 -12.32
C TYR A 117 1.12 -13.43 -12.55
N ILE A 118 1.85 -14.01 -11.59
CA ILE A 118 3.27 -14.33 -11.75
C ILE A 118 3.39 -15.77 -12.27
N PRO A 119 4.00 -16.00 -13.46
CA PRO A 119 4.16 -17.33 -14.01
C PRO A 119 4.93 -18.26 -13.07
N LYS A 120 4.59 -19.55 -13.07
CA LYS A 120 5.27 -20.58 -12.25
C LYS A 120 6.80 -20.60 -12.42
N SER A 121 7.31 -20.31 -13.63
CA SER A 121 8.74 -20.21 -13.92
C SER A 121 9.41 -19.04 -13.21
N GLN A 122 8.75 -17.88 -13.14
CA GLN A 122 9.22 -16.73 -12.37
C GLN A 122 9.14 -16.98 -10.87
N LEU A 123 8.09 -17.68 -10.40
CA LEU A 123 8.01 -18.07 -8.99
C LEU A 123 9.10 -19.07 -8.59
N LYS A 124 9.54 -19.96 -9.49
CA LYS A 124 10.72 -20.81 -9.25
C LYS A 124 11.99 -19.97 -9.09
N LYS A 125 12.22 -19.01 -9.99
CA LYS A 125 13.34 -18.07 -9.90
C LYS A 125 13.30 -17.24 -8.60
N PHE A 126 12.12 -16.82 -8.18
CA PHE A 126 11.91 -16.16 -6.88
C PHE A 126 12.38 -17.08 -5.74
N SER A 127 11.95 -18.34 -5.70
CA SER A 127 12.35 -19.29 -4.65
C SER A 127 13.87 -19.44 -4.56
N GLU A 128 14.55 -19.59 -5.70
CA GLU A 128 16.02 -19.67 -5.77
C GLU A 128 16.67 -18.38 -5.26
N THR A 129 16.20 -17.22 -5.73
CA THR A 129 16.69 -15.90 -5.31
C THR A 129 16.50 -15.67 -3.81
N PHE A 130 15.34 -16.07 -3.27
CA PHE A 130 15.01 -15.95 -1.86
C PHE A 130 15.87 -16.88 -1.00
N SER A 131 16.03 -18.14 -1.39
CA SER A 131 16.90 -19.10 -0.69
C SER A 131 18.33 -18.58 -0.59
N MET A 132 18.90 -18.15 -1.73
CA MET A 132 20.28 -17.65 -1.79
C MET A 132 20.46 -16.36 -0.98
N LYS A 133 19.55 -15.40 -1.14
CA LYS A 133 19.67 -14.09 -0.48
C LYS A 133 19.60 -14.19 1.04
N TYR A 134 18.73 -15.04 1.59
CA TYR A 134 18.52 -15.13 3.03
C TYR A 134 19.22 -16.32 3.70
N ASN A 135 20.00 -17.08 2.91
CA ASN A 135 20.68 -18.32 3.30
C ASN A 135 19.72 -19.30 3.99
N LEU A 136 18.62 -19.61 3.29
CA LEU A 136 17.56 -20.50 3.77
C LEU A 136 17.67 -21.87 3.09
N GLN A 137 17.34 -22.93 3.82
CA GLN A 137 17.11 -24.28 3.30
C GLN A 137 15.61 -24.45 3.06
N LEU A 138 15.22 -24.57 1.79
CA LEU A 138 13.83 -24.58 1.33
C LEU A 138 13.50 -25.82 0.48
N GLU A 139 14.39 -26.81 0.43
CA GLU A 139 14.33 -27.97 -0.46
C GLU A 139 13.07 -28.82 -0.25
N ASP A 140 12.60 -28.95 1.00
CA ASP A 140 11.42 -29.73 1.36
C ASP A 140 10.11 -28.91 1.30
N LYS A 141 10.17 -27.63 0.94
CA LYS A 141 9.00 -26.73 0.98
C LYS A 141 8.34 -26.59 -0.38
N SER A 142 7.01 -26.64 -0.39
CA SER A 142 6.22 -26.28 -1.56
C SER A 142 6.37 -24.80 -1.91
N ARG A 143 6.05 -24.45 -3.16
CA ARG A 143 6.08 -23.05 -3.62
C ARG A 143 5.17 -22.15 -2.77
N GLU A 144 4.01 -22.66 -2.37
CA GLU A 144 3.03 -21.91 -1.57
C GLU A 144 3.58 -21.63 -0.18
N GLU A 145 4.24 -22.60 0.46
CA GLU A 145 4.90 -22.42 1.76
C GLU A 145 6.07 -21.43 1.68
N ILE A 146 6.88 -21.49 0.61
CA ILE A 146 7.97 -20.52 0.40
C ILE A 146 7.41 -19.10 0.27
N LEU A 147 6.30 -18.95 -0.46
CA LEU A 147 5.62 -17.66 -0.60
C LEU A 147 5.05 -17.17 0.73
N ASP A 148 4.47 -18.05 1.55
CA ASP A 148 3.97 -17.69 2.88
C ASP A 148 5.09 -17.18 3.80
N ILE A 149 6.21 -17.91 3.87
CA ILE A 149 7.41 -17.52 4.65
C ILE A 149 7.91 -16.15 4.20
N TYR A 150 7.99 -15.91 2.89
CA TYR A 150 8.42 -14.62 2.38
C TYR A 150 7.43 -13.49 2.69
N LEU A 151 6.12 -13.74 2.55
CA LEU A 151 5.11 -12.74 2.87
C LEU A 151 5.01 -12.46 4.38
N ASP A 152 5.44 -13.38 5.26
CA ASP A 152 5.60 -13.12 6.70
C ASP A 152 6.71 -12.10 7.02
N LEU A 153 7.70 -11.96 6.13
CA LEU A 153 8.70 -10.90 6.23
C LEU A 153 8.18 -9.54 5.72
N CYS A 154 7.12 -9.56 4.91
CA CYS A 154 6.52 -8.35 4.36
C CYS A 154 5.55 -7.69 5.34
N LYS A 155 5.17 -6.44 5.08
CA LYS A 155 4.24 -5.68 5.94
C LYS A 155 2.98 -5.26 5.21
N PHE A 156 1.86 -5.24 5.92
CA PHE A 156 0.55 -4.92 5.36
C PHE A 156 -0.14 -3.91 6.27
N TYR A 157 -0.35 -2.70 5.75
CA TYR A 157 -0.90 -1.55 6.45
C TYR A 157 -2.19 -1.08 5.76
N PRO A 158 -3.33 -1.75 6.02
CA PRO A 158 -4.64 -1.20 5.71
C PRO A 158 -4.92 -0.06 6.69
N VAL A 159 -4.59 1.17 6.32
CA VAL A 159 -4.50 2.28 7.28
C VAL A 159 -5.84 2.72 7.86
N ASN A 160 -6.95 2.37 7.21
CA ASN A 160 -8.29 2.63 7.76
C ASN A 160 -8.80 1.51 8.68
N ASN A 161 -8.02 0.44 8.86
CA ASN A 161 -8.34 -0.60 9.83
C ASN A 161 -8.24 -0.02 11.25
N LYS A 162 -9.22 -0.32 12.10
CA LYS A 162 -9.30 0.21 13.47
C LYS A 162 -8.01 -0.03 14.28
N ASN A 163 -7.47 -1.24 14.25
CA ASN A 163 -6.28 -1.59 15.03
C ASN A 163 -5.04 -0.85 14.52
N ILE A 164 -4.95 -0.62 13.21
CA ILE A 164 -3.85 0.14 12.59
C ILE A 164 -3.97 1.62 12.94
N LYS A 165 -5.17 2.20 12.89
CA LYS A 165 -5.41 3.59 13.34
C LYS A 165 -5.03 3.79 14.81
N GLU A 166 -5.44 2.88 15.68
CA GLU A 166 -5.09 2.93 17.10
C GLU A 166 -3.57 2.82 17.33
N LYS A 167 -2.90 1.95 16.56
CA LYS A 167 -1.43 1.81 16.62
C LYS A 167 -0.71 3.10 16.17
N LEU A 168 -1.16 3.70 15.06
CA LEU A 168 -0.51 4.86 14.45
C LEU A 168 -0.96 6.20 15.06
N LYS A 169 -2.08 6.23 15.80
CA LYS A 169 -2.62 7.40 16.50
C LYS A 169 -2.89 8.60 15.59
N ALA A 170 -3.47 8.35 14.42
CA ALA A 170 -3.89 9.37 13.46
C ALA A 170 -5.24 9.01 12.83
N GLU A 171 -5.93 10.00 12.26
CA GLU A 171 -7.23 9.80 11.60
C GLU A 171 -7.20 10.10 10.11
N ASP A 172 -6.34 11.03 9.68
CA ASP A 172 -6.20 11.36 8.28
C ASP A 172 -5.42 10.27 7.53
N VAL A 173 -5.97 9.81 6.40
CA VAL A 173 -5.40 8.73 5.59
C VAL A 173 -3.96 9.04 5.13
N GLY A 174 -3.67 10.26 4.68
CA GLY A 174 -2.34 10.59 4.21
C GLY A 174 -1.32 10.67 5.34
N GLU A 175 -1.73 11.12 6.53
CA GLU A 175 -0.91 11.04 7.74
C GLU A 175 -0.66 9.60 8.18
N LEU A 176 -1.71 8.78 8.21
CA LEU A 176 -1.61 7.36 8.52
C LEU A 176 -0.69 6.62 7.54
N LYS A 177 -0.79 6.88 6.23
CA LYS A 177 0.13 6.31 5.23
C LYS A 177 1.58 6.72 5.49
N SER A 178 1.80 7.99 5.86
CA SER A 178 3.14 8.48 6.20
C SER A 178 3.72 7.80 7.45
N LEU A 179 2.91 7.58 8.49
CA LEU A 179 3.32 6.89 9.72
C LEU A 179 3.54 5.39 9.48
N ALA A 180 2.71 4.75 8.65
CA ALA A 180 2.92 3.37 8.21
C ALA A 180 4.22 3.20 7.43
N PHE A 181 4.56 4.15 6.56
CA PHE A 181 5.83 4.14 5.83
C PHE A 181 7.04 4.29 6.76
N GLU A 182 6.94 5.13 7.79
CA GLU A 182 7.97 5.24 8.82
C GLU A 182 8.11 3.96 9.66
N ASP A 183 7.01 3.36 10.11
CA ASP A 183 7.02 2.08 10.83
C ASP A 183 7.70 0.99 9.97
N PHE A 184 7.38 0.95 8.67
CA PHE A 184 8.04 0.05 7.74
C PHE A 184 9.53 0.35 7.58
N GLN A 185 9.91 1.62 7.44
CA GLN A 185 11.32 2.04 7.33
C GLN A 185 12.12 1.61 8.55
N ASN A 186 11.58 1.80 9.76
CA ASN A 186 12.21 1.36 11.00
C ASN A 186 12.35 -0.17 11.05
N TYR A 187 11.27 -0.88 10.73
CA TYR A 187 11.26 -2.35 10.67
C TYR A 187 12.34 -2.88 9.71
N ILE A 188 12.35 -2.42 8.46
CA ILE A 188 13.25 -2.97 7.45
C ILE A 188 14.70 -2.57 7.71
N THR A 189 14.94 -1.37 8.22
CA THR A 189 16.29 -0.94 8.60
C THR A 189 16.86 -1.81 9.69
N LYS A 190 16.07 -2.06 10.75
CA LYS A 190 16.46 -2.96 11.84
C LYS A 190 16.71 -4.38 11.33
N TYR A 191 15.73 -4.97 10.65
CA TYR A 191 15.83 -6.33 10.12
C TYR A 191 17.05 -6.51 9.21
N VAL A 192 17.30 -5.54 8.31
CA VAL A 192 18.42 -5.64 7.38
C VAL A 192 19.76 -5.57 8.09
N LYS A 193 19.91 -4.66 9.05
CA LYS A 193 21.14 -4.54 9.83
C LYS A 193 21.43 -5.81 10.62
N GLU A 194 20.41 -6.37 11.27
CA GLU A 194 20.53 -7.62 12.03
C GLU A 194 20.87 -8.83 11.13
N LYS A 195 20.27 -8.91 9.93
CA LYS A 195 20.43 -10.06 9.04
C LYS A 195 21.65 -9.97 8.11
N PHE A 196 22.03 -8.76 7.72
CA PHE A 196 22.99 -8.49 6.64
C PHE A 196 24.17 -7.59 7.03
N GLY A 197 24.26 -7.15 8.30
CA GLY A 197 25.34 -6.30 8.80
C GLY A 197 24.97 -4.83 8.92
N GLU A 198 25.51 -4.17 9.95
CA GLU A 198 25.23 -2.76 10.31
C GLU A 198 25.62 -1.76 9.22
N GLU A 199 26.62 -2.10 8.41
CA GLU A 199 27.10 -1.30 7.28
C GLU A 199 26.24 -1.42 6.01
N THR A 200 25.22 -2.29 6.02
CA THR A 200 24.33 -2.44 4.87
C THR A 200 23.43 -1.22 4.72
N LYS A 201 23.59 -0.53 3.58
CA LYS A 201 22.77 0.63 3.23
C LYS A 201 21.39 0.19 2.79
N VAL A 202 20.35 0.71 3.44
CA VAL A 202 18.96 0.45 3.07
C VAL A 202 18.42 1.57 2.20
N LYS A 203 17.83 1.21 1.05
CA LYS A 203 17.06 2.12 0.19
C LYS A 203 15.62 1.64 0.12
N ILE A 204 14.67 2.54 0.30
CA ILE A 204 13.25 2.22 0.31
C ILE A 204 12.55 3.04 -0.77
N GLY A 205 11.87 2.37 -1.69
CA GLY A 205 10.99 3.01 -2.67
C GLY A 205 9.55 3.12 -2.13
N PHE A 206 8.84 4.16 -2.55
CA PHE A 206 7.41 4.34 -2.29
C PHE A 206 6.67 4.56 -3.60
N SER A 207 5.56 3.86 -3.78
CA SER A 207 4.70 3.96 -4.96
C SER A 207 3.26 4.11 -4.54
N ASP A 208 2.62 5.19 -4.97
CA ASP A 208 1.21 5.50 -4.75
C ASP A 208 0.68 6.17 -6.02
N ASP A 209 -0.55 5.89 -6.39
CA ASP A 209 -1.23 6.48 -7.55
C ASP A 209 -1.77 7.89 -7.25
N SER A 210 -1.90 8.27 -5.98
CA SER A 210 -2.40 9.57 -5.55
C SER A 210 -1.28 10.58 -5.32
N ILE A 211 -1.27 11.64 -6.13
CA ILE A 211 -0.36 12.79 -5.94
C ILE A 211 -0.58 13.49 -4.60
N PHE A 212 -1.82 13.49 -4.09
CA PHE A 212 -2.14 14.09 -2.79
C PHE A 212 -1.45 13.33 -1.65
N HIS A 213 -1.51 11.99 -1.65
CA HIS A 213 -0.83 11.18 -0.64
C HIS A 213 0.70 11.31 -0.75
N LEU A 214 1.24 11.31 -1.98
CA LEU A 214 2.67 11.53 -2.23
C LEU A 214 3.14 12.87 -1.64
N ASN A 215 2.44 13.96 -1.96
CA ASN A 215 2.79 15.30 -1.46
C ASN A 215 2.72 15.35 0.07
N LYS A 216 1.71 14.75 0.69
CA LYS A 216 1.59 14.72 2.15
C LYS A 216 2.74 13.94 2.80
N MET A 217 3.12 12.80 2.24
CA MET A 217 4.25 12.01 2.74
C MET A 217 5.57 12.78 2.61
N VAL A 218 5.82 13.39 1.44
CA VAL A 218 7.02 14.23 1.22
C VAL A 218 7.06 15.38 2.22
N ASN A 219 5.95 16.10 2.40
CA ASN A 219 5.86 17.19 3.38
C ASN A 219 6.12 16.71 4.81
N ASN A 220 5.62 15.54 5.20
CA ASN A 220 5.89 14.98 6.53
C ASN A 220 7.37 14.62 6.73
N ILE A 221 8.03 14.06 5.71
CA ILE A 221 9.47 13.78 5.75
C ILE A 221 10.25 15.07 5.89
N LEU A 222 9.89 16.11 5.12
CA LEU A 222 10.55 17.42 5.17
C LEU A 222 10.38 18.08 6.53
N LYS A 223 9.18 18.06 7.11
CA LYS A 223 8.89 18.60 8.45
C LYS A 223 9.78 17.99 9.52
N LYS A 224 10.06 16.67 9.45
CA LYS A 224 10.97 15.99 10.39
C LYS A 224 12.41 16.47 10.30
N HIS A 225 12.80 17.05 9.18
CA HIS A 225 14.10 17.68 8.96
C HIS A 225 14.06 19.20 9.20
N GLY A 226 12.99 19.71 9.81
CA GLY A 226 12.80 21.15 10.05
C GLY A 226 12.52 21.96 8.77
N LEU A 227 12.12 21.29 7.69
CA LEU A 227 11.81 21.93 6.40
C LEU A 227 10.30 22.05 6.20
N PHE A 228 9.85 23.20 5.71
CA PHE A 228 8.46 23.41 5.27
C PHE A 228 8.46 24.16 3.93
N PHE A 229 7.48 23.83 3.09
CA PHE A 229 7.27 24.48 1.80
C PHE A 229 5.89 25.11 1.80
N TYR A 230 5.79 26.30 1.23
CA TYR A 230 4.52 26.99 1.00
C TYR A 230 4.40 27.33 -0.49
N GLN A 231 3.19 27.19 -1.03
CA GLN A 231 2.89 27.50 -2.42
C GLN A 231 2.25 28.89 -2.48
N THR A 232 2.78 29.78 -3.33
CA THR A 232 2.35 31.19 -3.43
C THR A 232 1.15 31.42 -4.34
N ASN A 233 0.65 30.38 -5.01
CA ASN A 233 -0.44 30.51 -6.00
C ASN A 233 -1.84 30.31 -5.40
N ASP A 234 -1.96 30.07 -4.10
CA ASP A 234 -3.22 30.28 -3.39
C ASP A 234 -3.29 31.75 -2.99
N GLU A 235 -4.15 32.52 -3.67
CA GLU A 235 -4.56 33.83 -3.20
C GLU A 235 -5.18 33.70 -1.81
N GLY A 236 -4.35 33.90 -0.78
CA GLY A 236 -4.78 34.02 0.61
C GLY A 236 -4.46 32.83 1.49
N LYS A 237 -3.29 32.87 2.13
CA LYS A 237 -3.13 33.26 3.54
C LYS A 237 -1.72 32.91 3.99
N ASN A 238 -0.85 33.90 3.96
CA ASN A 238 0.26 33.95 4.89
C ASN A 238 -0.33 33.99 6.30
N ASN A 239 -0.23 32.88 7.03
CA ASN A 239 -0.15 32.92 8.48
C ASN A 239 0.95 31.95 8.87
N PHE A 240 2.17 32.49 8.93
CA PHE A 240 3.27 31.93 9.69
C PHE A 240 2.88 31.98 11.17
N ILE A 241 2.85 30.81 11.83
CA ILE A 241 3.33 30.61 13.20
C ILE A 241 4.03 29.25 13.21
#